data_AF-A0A0C2FQY3-F1
#
_entry.id   AF-A0A0C2FQY3-F1
#
_cell.length_a   1.000
_cell.length_b   1.000
_cell.length_c   1.000
_cell.angle_alpha   90.00
_cell.angle_beta   90.00
_cell.angle_gamma   90.00
#
_symmetry.space_group_name_H-M   'P 1'
#
loop_
_entity.id
_entity.type
_entity.pdbx_description
1 polymer ?
#
loop_
_entity_poly.entity_id
_entity_poly.type
_entity_poly.pdbx_seq_one_letter_code
_entity_poly.pdbx_strand_id
1 'polypeptide(L)'
;LFCNLCLQKIDAFVSQNTAGKIKNLITEDTVRDAFSLIVNAVYFTAKWEHGFSKDSTSNKTFYSTENAKKEIQFLNEYYANRYYAEDADMQVLSLRYKDTSYAMNIILPKKRFGLDALRKKLNGAGIQKMLSKLSRTFVWISIPKMKIETDFKLKKALIAMGITEMFSDSADLTGISKEPSLKVSGAAHRAIIE
;
A
#
# COMPACT_ATOMS: atom_id res chain seq x y z
N LEU A 1 -13.62 9.24 -31.05
CA LEU A 1 -14.97 9.29 -30.43
C LEU A 1 -15.18 8.27 -29.29
N PHE A 2 -14.39 7.19 -29.19
CA PHE A 2 -14.56 6.15 -28.15
C PHE A 2 -13.87 6.37 -26.77
N CYS A 3 -13.31 7.56 -26.48
CA CYS A 3 -12.39 7.71 -25.33
C CYS A 3 -12.97 8.37 -24.06
N ASN A 4 -13.75 9.46 -24.18
CA ASN A 4 -14.13 10.25 -22.99
C ASN A 4 -15.24 9.62 -22.14
N LEU A 5 -16.22 8.97 -22.76
CA LEU A 5 -17.29 8.30 -22.00
C LEU A 5 -16.74 7.09 -21.21
N CYS A 6 -15.78 6.37 -21.76
CA CYS A 6 -15.13 5.24 -21.08
C CYS A 6 -14.34 5.71 -19.86
N LEU A 7 -13.53 6.76 -20.02
CA LEU A 7 -12.81 7.40 -18.92
C LEU A 7 -13.72 7.86 -17.80
N GLN A 8 -14.80 8.56 -18.13
CA GLN A 8 -15.77 9.03 -17.15
C GLN A 8 -16.43 7.86 -16.40
N LYS A 9 -16.76 6.76 -17.09
CA LYS A 9 -17.33 5.57 -16.44
C LYS A 9 -16.34 4.91 -15.48
N ILE A 10 -15.08 4.76 -15.89
CA ILE A 10 -14.05 4.15 -15.03
C ILE A 10 -13.75 5.06 -13.84
N ASP A 11 -13.63 6.38 -14.05
CA ASP A 11 -13.40 7.33 -12.96
C ASP A 11 -14.57 7.38 -11.99
N ALA A 12 -15.81 7.39 -12.49
CA ALA A 12 -17.00 7.32 -11.65
C ALA A 12 -17.03 6.02 -10.83
N PHE A 13 -16.72 4.88 -11.44
CA PHE A 13 -16.63 3.60 -10.75
C PHE A 13 -15.55 3.63 -9.66
N VAL A 14 -14.34 4.11 -9.97
CA VAL A 14 -13.23 4.21 -9.00
C VAL A 14 -13.59 5.16 -7.86
N SER A 15 -14.12 6.34 -8.19
CA SER A 15 -14.55 7.35 -7.22
C SER A 15 -15.62 6.78 -6.28
N GLN A 16 -16.66 6.15 -6.82
CA GLN A 16 -17.72 5.54 -6.01
C GLN A 16 -17.19 4.45 -5.06
N ASN A 17 -16.35 3.55 -5.57
CA ASN A 17 -15.79 2.45 -4.78
C ASN A 17 -14.66 2.87 -3.83
N THR A 18 -14.24 4.14 -3.87
CA THR A 18 -13.21 4.69 -2.99
C THR A 18 -13.72 5.88 -2.19
N ALA A 19 -15.04 6.01 -2.03
CA ALA A 19 -15.70 7.11 -1.31
C ALA A 19 -15.23 8.52 -1.78
N GLY A 20 -14.94 8.65 -3.07
CA GLY A 20 -14.48 9.87 -3.72
C GLY A 20 -13.02 10.23 -3.47
N LYS A 21 -12.24 9.35 -2.82
CA LYS A 21 -10.85 9.63 -2.42
C LYS A 21 -9.85 9.40 -3.54
N ILE A 22 -10.11 8.45 -4.43
CA ILE A 22 -9.30 8.22 -5.62
C ILE A 22 -10.10 8.73 -6.82
N LYS A 23 -9.48 9.62 -7.58
CA LYS A 23 -10.00 10.18 -8.83
C LYS A 23 -8.87 10.26 -9.84
N ASN A 24 -9.23 10.29 -11.11
CA ASN A 24 -8.33 10.39 -12.26
C ASN A 24 -7.24 9.32 -12.23
N LEU A 25 -7.58 8.07 -11.87
CA LEU A 25 -6.63 6.95 -11.83
C LEU A 25 -6.09 6.61 -13.23
N ILE A 26 -6.93 6.78 -14.25
CA ILE A 26 -6.55 6.62 -15.64
C ILE A 26 -6.73 7.94 -16.37
N THR A 27 -5.81 8.22 -17.29
CA THR A 27 -5.78 9.45 -18.10
C THR A 27 -6.16 9.15 -19.55
N GLU A 28 -6.45 10.19 -20.34
CA GLU A 28 -6.65 10.07 -21.79
C GLU A 28 -5.50 9.32 -22.48
N ASP A 29 -4.26 9.56 -22.05
CA ASP A 29 -3.10 8.85 -22.58
C ASP A 29 -3.12 7.34 -22.26
N THR A 30 -3.75 6.94 -21.16
CA THR A 30 -3.81 5.53 -20.71
C THR A 30 -4.82 4.71 -21.51
N VAL A 31 -5.88 5.35 -21.98
CA VAL A 31 -6.98 4.70 -22.74
C VAL A 31 -6.85 4.84 -24.24
N ARG A 32 -6.00 5.76 -24.72
CA ARG A 32 -5.76 5.95 -26.15
C ARG A 32 -5.24 4.64 -26.75
N ASP A 33 -5.98 4.12 -27.72
CA ASP A 33 -5.74 2.84 -28.40
C ASP A 33 -5.74 1.59 -27.49
N ALA A 34 -6.20 1.74 -26.24
CA ALA A 34 -6.29 0.63 -25.31
C ALA A 34 -7.51 -0.23 -25.61
N PHE A 35 -7.27 -1.53 -25.83
CA PHE A 35 -8.32 -2.50 -26.11
C PHE A 35 -8.90 -3.11 -24.83
N SER A 36 -8.04 -3.31 -23.81
CA SER A 36 -8.46 -3.73 -22.47
C SER A 36 -7.49 -3.20 -21.41
N LEU A 37 -8.01 -2.94 -20.20
CA LEU A 37 -7.26 -2.38 -19.09
C LEU A 37 -7.55 -3.14 -17.80
N ILE A 38 -6.53 -3.28 -16.96
CA ILE A 38 -6.69 -3.70 -15.58
C ILE A 38 -6.63 -2.45 -14.70
N VAL A 39 -7.69 -2.20 -13.94
CA VAL A 39 -7.78 -1.06 -13.03
C VAL A 39 -8.08 -1.56 -11.63
N ASN A 40 -7.20 -1.27 -10.68
CA ASN A 40 -7.40 -1.59 -9.28
C ASN A 40 -7.22 -0.34 -8.42
N ALA A 41 -8.21 -0.02 -7.60
CA ALA A 41 -8.19 1.11 -6.70
C ALA A 41 -8.61 0.66 -5.30
N VAL A 42 -7.85 1.06 -4.28
CA VAL A 42 -8.12 0.67 -2.88
C VAL A 42 -8.11 1.92 -2.01
N TYR A 43 -9.21 2.22 -1.35
CA TYR A 43 -9.23 3.18 -0.24
C TYR A 43 -9.45 2.42 1.05
N PHE A 44 -8.41 2.41 1.89
CA PHE A 44 -8.47 1.77 3.18
C PHE A 44 -8.48 2.83 4.27
N THR A 45 -9.61 2.92 4.97
CA THR A 45 -9.71 3.67 6.21
C THR A 45 -10.37 2.81 7.26
N ALA A 46 -9.73 2.71 8.43
CA ALA A 46 -10.23 1.87 9.50
C ALA A 46 -9.86 2.47 10.86
N LYS A 47 -10.79 2.36 11.80
CA LYS A 47 -10.54 2.78 13.18
C LYS A 47 -9.66 1.73 13.86
N TRP A 48 -8.65 2.16 14.60
CA TRP A 48 -7.88 1.29 15.49
C TRP A 48 -8.78 0.63 16.53
N GLU A 49 -8.45 -0.59 16.95
CA GLU A 49 -9.10 -1.26 18.10
C GLU A 49 -8.98 -0.41 19.36
N HIS A 50 -7.75 0.06 19.63
CA HIS A 50 -7.49 1.10 20.61
C HIS A 50 -6.76 2.25 19.90
N GLY A 51 -7.43 3.38 19.74
CA GLY A 51 -6.87 4.57 19.09
C GLY A 51 -5.85 5.31 19.95
N PHE A 52 -5.15 6.26 19.33
CA PHE A 52 -4.20 7.15 20.00
C PHE A 52 -4.94 8.38 20.52
N SER A 53 -4.57 8.87 21.71
CA SER A 53 -5.09 10.13 22.24
C SER A 53 -4.62 11.31 21.37
N LYS A 54 -5.55 12.21 21.05
CA LYS A 54 -5.21 13.45 20.33
C LYS A 54 -4.29 14.35 21.15
N ASP A 55 -4.45 14.36 22.46
CA ASP A 55 -3.65 15.19 23.38
C ASP A 55 -2.20 14.72 23.47
N SER A 56 -1.95 13.45 23.15
CA SER A 56 -0.60 12.90 23.05
C SER A 56 0.01 13.06 21.65
N THR A 57 -0.71 13.60 20.68
CA THR A 57 -0.16 13.87 19.34
C THR A 57 0.72 15.12 19.38
N SER A 58 1.96 15.01 18.92
CA SER A 58 2.92 16.12 18.96
C SER A 58 3.78 16.17 17.69
N ASN A 59 4.29 17.34 17.34
CA ASN A 59 5.29 17.46 16.27
C ASN A 59 6.63 16.86 16.74
N LYS A 60 7.30 16.12 15.85
CA LYS A 60 8.66 15.64 16.03
C LYS A 60 9.40 15.63 14.68
N THR A 61 10.73 15.65 14.74
CA THR A 61 11.58 15.51 13.56
C THR A 61 11.53 14.08 13.02
N PHE A 62 11.07 13.91 11.79
CA PHE A 62 11.23 12.69 11.02
C PHE A 62 12.46 12.79 10.11
N TYR A 63 13.24 11.71 10.04
CA TYR A 63 14.45 11.62 9.23
C TYR A 63 14.23 10.60 8.12
N SER A 64 14.09 11.07 6.87
CA SER A 64 13.99 10.16 5.72
C SER A 64 15.37 9.65 5.30
N THR A 65 16.40 10.49 5.43
CA THR A 65 17.81 10.13 5.27
C THR A 65 18.65 10.92 6.29
N GLU A 66 19.96 10.75 6.28
CA GLU A 66 20.88 11.52 7.14
C GLU A 66 20.76 13.04 6.90
N ASN A 67 20.57 13.44 5.64
CA ASN A 67 20.53 14.85 5.22
C ASN A 67 19.12 15.39 5.00
N ALA A 68 18.08 14.56 5.12
CA ALA A 68 16.71 14.96 4.87
C ALA A 68 15.83 14.73 6.11
N LYS A 69 15.34 15.84 6.68
CA LYS A 69 14.48 15.86 7.86
C LYS A 69 13.29 16.80 7.69
N LYS A 70 12.19 16.49 8.38
CA LYS A 70 10.98 17.32 8.40
C LYS A 70 10.28 17.21 9.74
N GLU A 71 9.75 18.32 10.23
CA GLU A 71 8.81 18.31 11.36
C GLU A 71 7.44 17.81 10.90
N ILE A 72 6.95 16.73 11.51
CA ILE A 72 5.62 16.15 11.23
C ILE A 72 4.96 15.72 12.54
N GLN A 73 3.65 15.51 12.50
CA GLN A 73 2.91 14.98 13.65
C GLN A 73 3.24 13.51 13.89
N PHE A 74 3.43 13.15 15.15
CA PHE A 74 3.56 11.78 15.62
C PHE A 74 2.40 11.43 16.55
N LEU A 75 1.87 10.22 16.39
CA LEU A 75 0.99 9.58 17.35
C LEU A 75 1.85 8.97 18.45
N ASN A 76 1.60 9.35 19.70
CA ASN A 76 2.37 8.85 20.85
C ASN A 76 1.44 8.11 21.82
N GLU A 77 1.96 7.04 22.41
CA GLU A 77 1.30 6.28 23.46
C GLU A 77 2.36 5.74 24.43
N TYR A 78 2.15 5.95 25.72
CA TYR A 78 3.07 5.52 26.78
C TYR A 78 2.47 4.31 27.49
N TYR A 79 3.33 3.37 27.88
CA TYR A 79 2.96 2.13 28.55
C TYR A 79 1.79 1.39 27.86
N ALA A 80 1.85 1.30 26.53
CA ALA A 80 0.80 0.73 25.70
C ALA A 80 0.92 -0.80 25.64
N ASN A 81 -0.13 -1.54 25.96
CA ASN A 81 -0.16 -2.99 25.78
C ASN A 81 -0.53 -3.33 24.33
N ARG A 82 0.48 -3.52 23.46
CA ARG A 82 0.30 -3.80 22.03
C ARG A 82 0.97 -5.11 21.63
N TYR A 83 0.60 -5.63 20.45
CA TYR A 83 1.32 -6.75 19.85
C TYR A 83 2.66 -6.27 19.30
N TYR A 84 3.72 -6.88 19.79
CA TYR A 84 5.08 -6.48 19.47
C TYR A 84 5.99 -7.71 19.39
N ALA A 85 7.00 -7.62 18.54
CA ALA A 85 8.09 -8.58 18.45
C ALA A 85 9.34 -7.87 17.92
N GLU A 86 10.51 -8.43 18.19
CA GLU A 86 11.76 -7.96 17.60
C GLU A 86 12.77 -9.11 17.44
N ASP A 87 13.77 -8.88 16.60
CA ASP A 87 14.94 -9.75 16.45
C ASP A 87 16.22 -8.90 16.40
N ALA A 88 17.32 -9.45 15.88
CA ALA A 88 18.59 -8.73 15.77
C ALA A 88 18.54 -7.56 14.77
N ASP A 89 17.69 -7.62 13.74
CA ASP A 89 17.69 -6.68 12.62
C ASP A 89 16.53 -5.66 12.72
N MET A 90 15.39 -6.03 13.30
CA MET A 90 14.15 -5.22 13.25
C MET A 90 13.25 -5.32 14.48
N GLN A 91 12.36 -4.35 14.59
CA GLN A 91 11.22 -4.30 15.51
C GLN A 91 9.92 -4.33 14.70
N VAL A 92 8.90 -5.01 15.20
CA VAL A 92 7.58 -5.10 14.57
C VAL A 92 6.52 -4.72 15.59
N LEU A 93 5.76 -3.67 15.29
CA LEU A 93 4.57 -3.26 16.02
C LEU A 93 3.33 -3.61 15.22
N SER A 94 2.38 -4.33 15.81
CA SER A 94 1.12 -4.68 15.18
C SER A 94 -0.05 -3.96 15.85
N LEU A 95 -0.74 -3.12 15.08
CA LEU A 95 -1.87 -2.31 15.51
C LEU A 95 -3.15 -2.87 14.88
N ARG A 96 -3.97 -3.55 15.67
CA ARG A 96 -5.25 -4.09 15.21
C ARG A 96 -6.25 -2.96 14.94
N TYR A 97 -7.08 -3.16 13.92
CA TYR A 97 -8.25 -2.34 13.68
C TYR A 97 -9.45 -2.81 14.53
N LYS A 98 -10.51 -2.00 14.56
CA LYS A 98 -11.77 -2.34 15.23
C LYS A 98 -12.35 -3.64 14.70
N ASP A 99 -12.24 -3.87 13.39
CA ASP A 99 -12.31 -5.22 12.85
C ASP A 99 -10.95 -5.90 13.04
N THR A 100 -10.90 -6.81 14.01
CA THR A 100 -9.66 -7.49 14.41
C THR A 100 -9.17 -8.51 13.38
N SER A 101 -9.91 -8.74 12.29
CA SER A 101 -9.45 -9.51 11.13
C SER A 101 -8.28 -8.82 10.40
N TYR A 102 -8.09 -7.53 10.65
CA TYR A 102 -7.04 -6.71 10.04
C TYR A 102 -6.14 -6.06 11.10
N ALA A 103 -4.86 -5.91 10.75
CA ALA A 103 -3.90 -5.13 11.54
C ALA A 103 -2.89 -4.43 10.63
N MET A 104 -2.45 -3.23 11.04
CA MET A 104 -1.29 -2.58 10.45
C MET A 104 -0.03 -3.07 11.16
N ASN A 105 0.87 -3.70 10.41
CA ASN A 105 2.17 -4.12 10.90
C ASN A 105 3.23 -3.10 10.47
N ILE A 106 3.87 -2.45 11.44
CA ILE A 106 4.94 -1.48 11.22
C ILE A 106 6.25 -2.19 11.50
N ILE A 107 7.07 -2.37 10.45
CA ILE A 107 8.39 -2.99 10.53
C ILE A 107 9.43 -1.86 10.54
N LEU A 108 10.19 -1.77 11.62
CA LEU A 108 11.22 -0.74 11.82
C LEU A 108 12.60 -1.40 11.94
N PRO A 109 13.55 -1.10 11.03
CA PRO A 109 14.94 -1.53 11.20
C PRO A 109 15.53 -0.95 12.49
N LYS A 110 16.25 -1.78 13.27
CA LYS A 110 16.96 -1.31 14.47
C LYS A 110 18.13 -0.38 14.13
N LYS A 111 18.78 -0.62 12.98
CA LYS A 111 19.81 0.27 12.45
C LYS A 111 19.15 1.48 11.79
N ARG A 112 19.49 2.69 12.26
CA ARG A 112 19.07 3.96 11.63
C ARG A 112 19.49 3.97 10.15
N PHE A 113 18.57 4.35 9.27
CA PHE A 113 18.74 4.30 7.81
C PHE A 113 19.02 2.89 7.25
N GLY A 114 18.74 1.83 8.01
CA GLY A 114 18.97 0.43 7.62
C GLY A 114 17.87 -0.20 6.79
N LEU A 115 16.88 0.57 6.31
CA LEU A 115 15.71 0.02 5.61
C LEU A 115 16.09 -0.74 4.34
N ASP A 116 17.01 -0.20 3.53
CA ASP A 116 17.43 -0.87 2.29
C ASP A 116 18.19 -2.16 2.56
N ALA A 117 19.02 -2.20 3.61
CA ALA A 117 19.71 -3.41 4.02
C ALA A 117 18.72 -4.47 4.54
N LEU A 118 17.73 -4.05 5.34
CA LEU A 118 16.68 -4.94 5.83
C LEU A 118 15.83 -5.48 4.65
N ARG A 119 15.45 -4.63 3.70
CA ARG A 119 14.65 -5.01 2.51
C ARG A 119 15.31 -6.10 1.67
N LYS A 120 16.64 -6.10 1.56
CA LYS A 120 17.38 -7.15 0.82
C LYS A 120 17.36 -8.52 1.52
N LYS A 121 17.16 -8.54 2.84
CA LYS A 121 17.05 -9.77 3.64
C LYS A 121 15.61 -10.23 3.82
N LEU A 122 14.65 -9.31 3.77
CA LEU A 122 13.24 -9.59 3.96
C LEU A 122 12.66 -10.37 2.79
N ASN A 123 11.96 -11.45 3.12
CA ASN A 123 11.15 -12.22 2.19
C ASN A 123 9.84 -12.65 2.88
N GLY A 124 8.94 -13.30 2.14
CA GLY A 124 7.64 -13.71 2.67
C GLY A 124 7.75 -14.59 3.93
N ALA A 125 8.66 -15.57 3.94
CA ALA A 125 8.88 -16.44 5.08
C ALA A 125 9.42 -15.69 6.32
N GLY A 126 10.34 -14.75 6.13
CA GLY A 126 10.88 -13.92 7.19
C GLY A 126 9.83 -13.01 7.83
N ILE A 127 8.95 -12.42 7.02
CA ILE A 127 7.82 -11.62 7.51
C ILE A 127 6.87 -12.51 8.33
N GLN A 128 6.44 -13.65 7.79
CA GLN A 128 5.54 -14.57 8.49
C GLN A 128 6.13 -15.06 9.82
N LYS A 129 7.42 -15.41 9.84
CA LYS A 129 8.14 -15.81 11.05
C LYS A 129 8.20 -14.70 12.10
N MET A 130 8.32 -13.43 11.70
CA MET A 130 8.27 -12.33 12.66
C MET A 130 6.86 -12.08 13.18
N LEU A 131 5.86 -12.13 12.30
CA LEU A 131 4.46 -11.96 12.70
C LEU A 131 4.01 -13.07 13.68
N SER A 132 4.49 -14.31 13.51
CA SER A 132 4.17 -15.41 14.42
C SER A 132 4.75 -15.25 15.83
N LYS A 133 5.70 -14.33 16.02
CA LYS A 133 6.31 -14.03 17.34
C LYS A 133 5.61 -12.88 18.07
N LEU A 134 4.64 -12.22 17.44
CA LEU A 134 3.94 -11.09 18.05
C LEU A 134 3.26 -11.52 19.34
N SER A 135 3.56 -10.84 20.44
CA SER A 135 2.92 -11.03 21.73
C SER A 135 2.54 -9.69 22.36
N ARG A 136 1.52 -9.72 23.22
CA ARG A 136 1.12 -8.54 24.01
C ARG A 136 2.27 -8.12 24.92
N THR A 137 2.76 -6.90 24.72
CA THR A 137 3.92 -6.33 25.39
C THR A 137 3.63 -4.86 25.72
N PHE A 138 4.02 -4.42 26.92
CA PHE A 138 3.97 -3.00 27.27
C PHE A 138 5.13 -2.26 26.60
N VAL A 139 4.81 -1.32 25.71
CA VAL A 139 5.78 -0.59 24.89
C VAL A 139 5.50 0.91 24.89
N TRP A 140 6.52 1.72 24.55
CA TRP A 140 6.35 3.12 24.21
C TRP A 140 6.30 3.27 22.70
N ILE A 141 5.26 3.95 22.22
CA ILE A 141 4.98 4.05 20.78
C ILE A 141 5.11 5.50 20.37
N SER A 142 5.86 5.73 19.31
CA SER A 142 5.91 7.01 18.61
C SER A 142 6.00 6.73 17.12
N ILE A 143 4.90 6.93 16.41
CA ILE A 143 4.80 6.66 14.97
C ILE A 143 4.34 7.92 14.22
N PRO A 144 4.85 8.20 13.02
CA PRO A 144 4.35 9.32 12.22
C PRO A 144 2.86 9.18 11.96
N LYS A 145 2.11 10.27 12.13
CA LYS A 145 0.73 10.37 11.65
C LYS A 145 0.79 10.56 10.14
N MET A 146 0.44 9.51 9.40
CA MET A 146 0.67 9.44 7.95
C MET A 146 -0.63 9.24 7.18
N LYS A 147 -0.65 9.77 5.97
CA LYS A 147 -1.54 9.37 4.88
C LYS A 147 -0.65 8.80 3.79
N ILE A 148 -0.87 7.55 3.40
CA ILE A 148 -0.07 6.91 2.35
C ILE A 148 -0.90 6.95 1.08
N GLU A 149 -0.38 7.61 0.04
CA GLU A 149 -0.92 7.54 -1.31
C GLU A 149 0.12 6.90 -2.22
N THR A 150 -0.31 5.94 -3.02
CA THR A 150 0.56 5.23 -3.96
C THR A 150 0.18 5.53 -5.39
N ASP A 151 1.18 5.66 -6.26
CA ASP A 151 1.04 5.60 -7.70
C ASP A 151 1.92 4.46 -8.20
N PHE A 152 1.33 3.27 -8.34
CA PHE A 152 2.07 2.03 -8.60
C PHE A 152 1.99 1.66 -10.08
N LYS A 153 3.17 1.51 -10.69
CA LYS A 153 3.31 1.11 -12.11
C LYS A 153 3.08 -0.40 -12.28
N LEU A 154 1.84 -0.84 -12.09
CA LEU A 154 1.44 -2.24 -12.02
C LEU A 154 1.92 -3.06 -13.23
N LYS A 155 1.72 -2.56 -14.46
CA LYS A 155 2.18 -3.24 -15.68
C LYS A 155 3.68 -3.55 -15.64
N LYS A 156 4.51 -2.58 -15.24
CA LYS A 156 5.97 -2.75 -15.18
C LYS A 156 6.38 -3.78 -14.11
N ALA A 157 5.69 -3.76 -12.97
CA ALA A 157 5.94 -4.72 -11.90
C ALA A 157 5.59 -6.16 -12.33
N LEU A 158 4.42 -6.36 -12.96
CA LEU A 158 4.00 -7.67 -13.47
C LEU A 158 4.98 -8.22 -14.51
N ILE A 159 5.43 -7.39 -15.45
CA ILE A 159 6.46 -7.75 -16.44
C ILE A 159 7.77 -8.18 -15.75
N ALA A 160 8.23 -7.42 -14.74
CA ALA A 160 9.44 -7.75 -14.00
C ALA A 160 9.30 -9.05 -13.18
N MET A 161 8.07 -9.47 -12.86
CA MET A 161 7.77 -10.76 -12.23
C MET A 161 7.62 -11.92 -13.23
N GLY A 162 7.80 -11.67 -14.53
CA GLY A 162 7.69 -12.68 -15.59
C GLY A 162 6.31 -12.76 -16.25
N ILE A 163 5.34 -11.94 -15.83
CA ILE A 163 4.00 -11.89 -16.43
C ILE A 163 4.06 -10.92 -17.61
N THR A 164 4.49 -11.43 -18.76
CA THR A 164 4.77 -10.63 -19.97
C THR A 164 3.77 -10.88 -21.10
N GLU A 165 3.42 -12.14 -21.34
CA GLU A 165 2.61 -12.58 -22.49
C GLU A 165 1.26 -11.87 -22.57
N MET A 166 0.57 -11.68 -21.43
CA MET A 166 -0.73 -11.00 -21.37
C MET A 166 -0.72 -9.55 -21.87
N PHE A 167 0.47 -8.92 -21.96
CA PHE A 167 0.66 -7.56 -22.45
C PHE A 167 1.15 -7.50 -23.90
N SER A 168 1.31 -8.65 -24.55
CA SER A 168 1.85 -8.80 -25.90
C SER A 168 0.77 -9.25 -26.89
N ASP A 169 1.11 -9.30 -28.18
CA ASP A 169 0.21 -9.77 -29.23
C ASP A 169 0.01 -11.30 -29.21
N SER A 170 0.83 -12.05 -28.45
CA SER A 170 0.64 -13.48 -28.24
C SER A 170 -0.24 -13.81 -27.03
N ALA A 171 -0.90 -12.81 -26.42
CA ALA A 171 -1.75 -13.03 -25.25
C ALA A 171 -2.90 -14.01 -25.55
N ASP A 172 -2.93 -15.14 -24.83
CA ASP A 172 -4.10 -16.02 -24.80
C ASP A 172 -5.02 -15.66 -23.63
N LEU A 173 -6.04 -14.86 -23.94
CA LEU A 173 -7.13 -14.49 -23.02
C LEU A 173 -8.48 -15.06 -23.47
N THR A 174 -8.47 -16.20 -24.16
CA THR A 174 -9.68 -16.86 -24.71
C THR A 174 -10.68 -17.29 -23.64
N GLY A 175 -10.24 -17.47 -22.39
CA GLY A 175 -11.11 -17.69 -21.24
C GLY A 175 -11.99 -16.49 -20.87
N ILE A 176 -11.64 -15.27 -21.31
CA ILE A 176 -12.44 -14.04 -21.12
C ILE A 176 -13.26 -13.74 -22.38
N SER A 177 -12.61 -13.79 -23.55
CA SER A 177 -13.23 -13.54 -24.84
C SER A 177 -12.55 -14.36 -25.91
N LYS A 178 -13.32 -15.19 -26.62
CA LYS A 178 -12.82 -15.96 -27.76
C LYS A 178 -12.59 -15.06 -28.98
N GLU A 179 -13.52 -14.15 -29.23
CA GLU A 179 -13.44 -13.16 -30.29
C GLU A 179 -14.09 -11.83 -29.84
N PRO A 180 -13.44 -10.69 -30.08
CA PRO A 180 -12.08 -10.52 -30.60
C PRO A 180 -11.02 -11.02 -29.59
N SER A 181 -9.83 -11.37 -30.10
CA SER A 181 -8.67 -11.71 -29.27
C SER A 181 -8.31 -10.53 -28.38
N LEU A 182 -8.17 -10.77 -27.07
CA LEU A 182 -7.83 -9.73 -26.10
C LEU A 182 -6.34 -9.73 -25.77
N LYS A 183 -5.79 -8.53 -25.57
CA LYS A 183 -4.52 -8.31 -24.86
C LYS A 183 -4.69 -7.19 -23.85
N VAL A 184 -3.96 -7.24 -22.75
CA VAL A 184 -3.98 -6.18 -21.74
C VAL A 184 -3.11 -5.03 -22.22
N SER A 185 -3.73 -3.89 -22.51
CA SER A 185 -3.03 -2.70 -23.01
C SER A 185 -2.28 -2.00 -21.87
N GLY A 186 -2.89 -1.96 -20.68
CA GLY A 186 -2.37 -1.26 -19.51
C GLY A 186 -2.87 -1.85 -18.21
N ALA A 187 -2.15 -1.57 -17.12
CA ALA A 187 -2.56 -1.93 -15.77
C ALA A 187 -2.24 -0.77 -14.81
N ALA A 188 -3.26 -0.29 -14.11
CA ALA A 188 -3.19 0.84 -13.19
C ALA A 188 -3.56 0.38 -11.77
N HIS A 189 -2.78 0.83 -10.78
CA HIS A 189 -3.04 0.58 -9.37
C HIS A 189 -2.80 1.83 -8.53
N ARG A 190 -3.80 2.19 -7.71
CA ARG A 190 -3.67 3.25 -6.71
C ARG A 190 -4.32 2.83 -5.41
N ALA A 191 -3.58 2.95 -4.32
CA ALA A 191 -4.08 2.74 -2.98
C ALA A 191 -3.89 4.01 -2.13
N ILE A 192 -4.91 4.34 -1.33
CA ILE A 192 -4.87 5.34 -0.28
C ILE A 192 -5.13 4.65 1.05
N ILE A 193 -4.25 4.85 2.03
CA ILE A 193 -4.40 4.38 3.41
C ILE A 193 -4.47 5.61 4.31
N GLU A 194 -5.59 5.75 5.04
CA GLU A 194 -5.92 6.89 5.91
C GLU A 194 -6.46 6.45 7.28
#